data_AF-A0A452VKX3-F1
#
_entry.id   AF-A0A452VKX3-F1
#
_cell.length_a   1.000
_cell.length_b   1.000
_cell.length_c   1.000
_cell.angle_alpha   90.00
_cell.angle_beta   90.00
_cell.angle_gamma   90.00
#
_symmetry.space_group_name_H-M   'P 1'
#
loop_
_entity.id
_entity.type
_entity.pdbx_description
1 polymer ?
#
loop_
_entity_poly.entity_id
_entity_poly.type
_entity_poly.pdbx_seq_one_letter_code
_entity_poly.pdbx_strand_id
1 'polypeptide(L)'
;MTALRLLQRMKRDWMHTGRRPSGLCGAALLVAARMHDFRRTVKEVISVVKVCESTLRKRLMEFEDTPTSQLTVDEFMKIDLEGECDPPSYTAGQRKLRMKQVQVGLCLLVLSLISGEISSYQDAIEIELENSRPKAKGALLRPGPGLWAGAPRDERGGPALLSGRIVSPHDFPAHRELDGFLPLEKHLRRCDIPVSLGA
;
A
#
# COMPACT_ATOMS: atom_id res chain seq x y z
N MET A 1 -36.70 -17.61 -6.71
CA MET A 1 -36.64 -16.39 -5.86
C MET A 1 -35.26 -16.11 -5.23
N THR A 2 -34.29 -17.02 -5.31
CA THR A 2 -32.95 -16.90 -4.70
C THR A 2 -32.16 -15.66 -5.10
N ALA A 3 -32.11 -15.35 -6.40
CA ALA A 3 -31.35 -14.21 -6.90
C ALA A 3 -31.84 -12.86 -6.34
N LEU A 4 -33.15 -12.72 -6.11
CA LEU A 4 -33.72 -11.52 -5.52
C LEU A 4 -33.36 -11.40 -4.03
N ARG A 5 -33.37 -12.50 -3.28
CA ARG A 5 -32.92 -12.51 -1.88
C ARG A 5 -31.44 -12.12 -1.77
N LEU A 6 -30.59 -12.67 -2.64
CA LEU A 6 -29.17 -12.28 -2.73
C LEU A 6 -29.02 -10.79 -3.02
N LEU A 7 -29.76 -10.27 -4.01
CA LEU A 7 -29.70 -8.85 -4.36
C LEU A 7 -30.13 -7.94 -3.21
N GLN A 8 -31.19 -8.31 -2.48
CA GLN A 8 -31.66 -7.56 -1.31
C GLN A 8 -30.60 -7.54 -0.19
N ARG A 9 -29.93 -8.67 0.04
CA ARG A 9 -28.85 -8.76 1.00
C ARG A 9 -27.63 -7.92 0.59
N MET A 10 -27.18 -8.05 -0.66
CA MET A 10 -26.11 -7.22 -1.22
C MET A 10 -26.44 -5.71 -1.18
N LYS A 11 -27.74 -5.35 -1.23
CA LYS A 11 -28.20 -3.97 -1.08
C LYS A 11 -28.03 -3.47 0.35
N ARG A 12 -28.36 -4.31 1.35
CA ARG A 12 -28.13 -4.04 2.79
C ARG A 12 -26.65 -3.96 3.11
N ASP A 13 -25.81 -4.80 2.49
CA ASP A 13 -24.35 -4.76 2.66
C ASP A 13 -23.67 -3.58 1.92
N TRP A 14 -24.41 -2.51 1.57
CA TRP A 14 -23.93 -1.29 0.91
C TRP A 14 -23.12 -1.48 -0.39
N MET A 15 -23.19 -2.65 -1.03
CA MET A 15 -22.38 -2.96 -2.21
C MET A 15 -22.76 -2.14 -3.45
N HIS A 16 -24.00 -1.65 -3.50
CA HIS A 16 -24.57 -0.91 -4.63
C HIS A 16 -24.34 0.61 -4.57
N THR A 17 -24.02 1.15 -3.40
CA THR A 17 -23.98 2.60 -3.17
C THR A 17 -22.89 3.26 -4.02
N GLY A 18 -23.25 4.31 -4.77
CA GLY A 18 -22.36 5.03 -5.69
C GLY A 18 -21.85 4.20 -6.88
N ARG A 19 -22.51 3.08 -7.20
CA ARG A 19 -22.00 2.05 -8.11
C ARG A 19 -23.09 1.56 -9.08
N ARG A 20 -22.68 1.03 -10.24
CA ARG A 20 -23.62 0.52 -11.27
C ARG A 20 -24.34 -0.74 -10.76
N PRO A 21 -25.69 -0.75 -10.63
CA PRO A 21 -26.44 -1.89 -10.11
C PRO A 21 -26.48 -3.08 -11.07
N SER A 22 -26.33 -2.86 -12.39
CA SER A 22 -26.34 -3.94 -13.39
C SER A 22 -25.31 -5.03 -13.05
N GLY A 23 -24.08 -4.65 -12.69
CA GLY A 23 -23.03 -5.60 -12.32
C GLY A 23 -23.35 -6.40 -11.05
N LEU A 24 -24.12 -5.82 -10.13
CA LEU A 24 -24.57 -6.50 -8.91
C LEU A 24 -25.67 -7.53 -9.23
N CYS A 25 -26.61 -7.17 -10.12
CA CYS A 25 -27.63 -8.10 -10.61
C CYS A 25 -27.00 -9.32 -11.31
N GLY A 26 -25.97 -9.09 -12.14
CA GLY A 26 -25.25 -10.17 -12.80
C GLY A 26 -24.50 -11.09 -11.83
N ALA A 27 -23.92 -10.53 -10.77
CA ALA A 27 -23.25 -11.30 -9.73
C ALA A 27 -24.26 -12.16 -8.96
N ALA A 28 -25.39 -11.58 -8.55
CA ALA A 28 -26.48 -12.31 -7.89
C ALA A 28 -27.04 -13.44 -8.77
N LEU A 29 -27.16 -13.20 -10.09
CA LEU A 29 -27.62 -14.22 -11.04
C LEU A 29 -26.64 -15.40 -11.13
N LEU A 30 -25.34 -15.12 -11.20
CA LEU A 30 -24.30 -16.15 -11.26
C LEU A 30 -24.22 -16.98 -9.98
N VAL A 31 -24.28 -16.33 -8.81
CA VAL A 31 -24.27 -17.02 -7.52
C VAL A 31 -25.52 -17.91 -7.39
N ALA A 32 -26.70 -17.37 -7.69
CA ALA A 32 -27.94 -18.15 -7.66
C ALA A 32 -27.90 -19.33 -8.64
N ALA A 33 -27.35 -19.15 -9.85
CA ALA A 33 -27.22 -20.24 -10.80
C ALA A 33 -26.33 -21.37 -10.24
N ARG A 34 -25.23 -21.04 -9.57
CA ARG A 34 -24.36 -22.04 -8.91
C ARG A 34 -25.03 -22.73 -7.73
N MET A 35 -25.83 -22.02 -6.93
CA MET A 35 -26.56 -22.61 -5.79
C MET A 35 -27.59 -23.67 -6.22
N HIS A 36 -28.05 -23.62 -7.46
CA HIS A 36 -29.05 -24.53 -8.03
C HIS A 36 -28.47 -25.45 -9.12
N ASP A 37 -27.14 -25.62 -9.15
CA ASP A 37 -26.41 -26.44 -10.14
C ASP A 37 -26.65 -26.08 -11.63
N PHE A 38 -27.11 -24.86 -11.91
CA PHE A 38 -27.20 -24.34 -13.26
C PHE A 38 -25.84 -23.79 -13.72
N ARG A 39 -25.13 -24.61 -14.50
CA ARG A 39 -23.83 -24.25 -15.06
C ARG A 39 -23.99 -23.29 -16.25
N ARG A 40 -23.99 -21.98 -15.96
CA ARG A 40 -23.89 -20.91 -16.96
C ARG A 40 -22.51 -20.30 -17.01
N THR A 41 -22.07 -19.92 -18.20
CA THR A 41 -20.78 -19.26 -18.36
C THR A 41 -20.88 -17.79 -17.97
N VAL A 42 -19.77 -17.23 -17.49
CA VAL A 42 -19.67 -15.81 -17.16
C VAL A 42 -19.94 -14.93 -18.39
N LYS A 43 -19.54 -15.39 -19.59
CA LYS A 43 -19.76 -14.69 -20.86
C LYS A 43 -21.24 -14.57 -21.23
N GLU A 44 -22.04 -15.63 -21.02
CA GLU A 44 -23.49 -15.60 -21.26
C GLU A 44 -24.16 -14.53 -20.38
N VAL A 45 -23.83 -14.49 -19.09
CA VAL A 45 -24.43 -13.50 -18.17
C VAL A 45 -24.01 -12.07 -18.51
N ILE A 46 -22.74 -11.87 -18.86
CA ILE A 46 -22.22 -10.56 -19.30
C ILE A 46 -22.98 -10.05 -20.53
N SER A 47 -23.27 -10.93 -21.49
CA SER A 47 -23.96 -10.57 -22.72
C SER A 47 -25.35 -9.98 -22.47
N VAL A 48 -26.03 -10.42 -21.40
CA VAL A 48 -27.36 -9.96 -20.99
C VAL A 48 -27.27 -8.68 -20.15
N VAL A 49 -26.39 -8.67 -19.14
CA VAL A 49 -26.31 -7.62 -18.12
C VAL A 49 -25.54 -6.37 -18.60
N LYS A 50 -24.80 -6.50 -19.72
CA LYS A 50 -24.03 -5.42 -20.37
C LYS A 50 -23.00 -4.78 -19.44
N VAL A 51 -22.15 -5.61 -18.84
CA VAL A 51 -21.05 -5.19 -17.96
C VAL A 51 -19.74 -5.88 -18.31
N CYS A 52 -18.60 -5.24 -18.06
CA CYS A 52 -17.30 -5.86 -18.30
C CYS A 52 -17.05 -7.04 -17.35
N GLU A 53 -16.29 -8.04 -17.82
CA GLU A 53 -15.93 -9.23 -17.04
C GLU A 53 -15.15 -8.88 -15.77
N SER A 54 -14.22 -7.94 -15.86
CA SER A 54 -13.45 -7.43 -14.72
C SER A 54 -14.35 -6.80 -13.66
N THR A 55 -15.39 -6.07 -14.07
CA THR A 55 -16.37 -5.47 -13.15
C THR A 55 -17.16 -6.55 -12.42
N LEU A 56 -17.59 -7.59 -13.13
CA LEU A 56 -18.37 -8.69 -12.55
C LEU A 56 -17.52 -9.51 -11.56
N ARG A 57 -16.26 -9.82 -11.90
CA ARG A 57 -15.31 -10.47 -10.98
C ARG A 57 -15.09 -9.65 -9.70
N LYS A 58 -14.91 -8.33 -9.81
CA LYS A 58 -14.77 -7.45 -8.64
C LYS A 58 -15.98 -7.54 -7.70
N ARG A 59 -17.20 -7.60 -8.25
CA ARG A 59 -18.43 -7.74 -7.44
C ARG A 59 -18.54 -9.09 -6.75
N LEU A 60 -18.09 -10.16 -7.40
CA LEU A 60 -18.07 -11.49 -6.80
C LEU A 60 -17.05 -11.57 -5.65
N MET A 61 -15.86 -10.98 -5.81
CA MET A 61 -14.86 -10.92 -4.73
C MET A 61 -15.36 -10.09 -3.54
N GLU A 62 -16.01 -8.95 -3.79
CA GLU A 62 -16.59 -8.16 -2.69
C GLU A 62 -17.73 -8.89 -1.99
N PHE A 63 -18.48 -9.73 -2.69
CA PHE A 63 -19.50 -10.58 -2.06
C PHE A 63 -18.85 -11.67 -1.21
N GLU A 64 -17.75 -12.27 -1.68
CA GLU A 64 -16.96 -13.24 -0.91
C GLU A 64 -16.46 -12.65 0.42
N ASP A 65 -16.08 -11.37 0.44
CA ASP A 65 -15.66 -10.66 1.66
C ASP A 65 -16.82 -10.40 2.67
N THR A 66 -18.09 -10.58 2.29
CA THR A 66 -19.23 -10.42 3.20
C THR A 66 -19.50 -11.68 4.02
N PRO A 67 -20.06 -11.58 5.25
CA PRO A 67 -20.40 -12.76 6.06
C PRO A 67 -21.47 -13.64 5.40
N THR A 68 -22.29 -13.07 4.51
CA THR A 68 -23.31 -13.80 3.74
C THR A 68 -22.71 -14.91 2.88
N SER A 69 -21.46 -14.76 2.42
CA SER A 69 -20.80 -15.74 1.54
C SER A 69 -20.46 -17.06 2.23
N GLN A 70 -20.31 -17.04 3.55
CA GLN A 70 -19.87 -18.18 4.36
C GLN A 70 -21.02 -19.11 4.74
N LEU A 71 -22.27 -18.69 4.50
CA LEU A 71 -23.46 -19.49 4.79
C LEU A 71 -23.67 -20.58 3.75
N THR A 72 -24.19 -21.72 4.20
CA THR A 72 -24.67 -22.76 3.28
C THR A 72 -25.93 -22.30 2.54
N VAL A 73 -26.23 -22.94 1.41
CA VAL A 73 -27.42 -22.62 0.60
C VAL A 73 -28.72 -22.72 1.42
N ASP A 74 -28.81 -23.73 2.27
CA ASP A 74 -30.00 -23.97 3.11
C ASP A 74 -30.13 -22.96 4.25
N GLU A 75 -29.01 -22.57 4.87
CA GLU A 75 -28.99 -21.53 5.92
C GLU A 75 -29.38 -20.17 5.34
N PHE A 76 -28.83 -19.81 4.18
CA PHE A 76 -29.15 -18.57 3.50
C PHE A 76 -30.65 -18.44 3.16
N MET A 77 -31.35 -19.56 2.94
CA MET A 77 -32.79 -19.53 2.68
C MET A 77 -33.64 -19.33 3.94
N LYS A 78 -33.11 -19.70 5.11
CA LYS A 78 -33.86 -19.72 6.37
C LYS A 78 -33.57 -18.48 7.23
N ILE A 79 -32.34 -17.97 7.17
CA ILE A 79 -31.83 -16.95 8.09
C ILE A 79 -31.46 -15.70 7.31
N ASP A 80 -32.02 -14.56 7.70
CA ASP A 80 -31.51 -13.25 7.30
C ASP A 80 -30.54 -12.75 8.38
N LEU A 81 -29.28 -12.53 7.99
CA LEU A 81 -28.29 -11.90 8.87
C LEU A 81 -28.71 -10.44 9.16
N GLU A 82 -28.55 -9.98 10.40
CA GLU A 82 -28.80 -8.58 10.78
C GLU A 82 -27.58 -7.68 10.55
N GLY A 83 -26.37 -8.24 10.59
CA GLY A 83 -25.13 -7.49 10.44
C GLY A 83 -25.05 -6.75 9.10
N GLU A 84 -24.58 -5.51 9.14
CA GLU A 84 -24.38 -4.65 7.98
C GLU A 84 -22.88 -4.50 7.69
N CYS A 85 -22.51 -4.34 6.42
CA CYS A 85 -21.12 -4.18 6.01
C CYS A 85 -20.86 -2.78 5.45
N ASP A 86 -19.66 -2.28 5.69
CA ASP A 86 -19.21 -1.00 5.15
C ASP A 86 -19.06 -1.05 3.62
N PRO A 87 -19.28 0.08 2.92
CA PRO A 87 -19.14 0.12 1.47
C PRO A 87 -17.69 -0.15 1.02
N PRO A 88 -17.48 -0.76 -0.16
CA PRO A 88 -16.13 -1.09 -0.68
C PRO A 88 -15.18 0.11 -0.83
N SER A 89 -15.71 1.33 -0.98
CA SER A 89 -14.89 2.55 -0.99
C SER A 89 -14.25 2.84 0.36
N TYR A 90 -14.95 2.57 1.45
CA TYR A 90 -14.46 2.75 2.81
C TYR A 90 -13.39 1.70 3.14
N THR A 91 -13.68 0.43 2.89
CA THR A 91 -12.73 -0.67 3.14
C THR A 91 -11.45 -0.55 2.31
N ALA A 92 -11.57 -0.14 1.03
CA ALA A 92 -10.41 0.14 0.19
C ALA A 92 -9.57 1.32 0.71
N GLY A 93 -10.22 2.38 1.21
CA GLY A 93 -9.56 3.52 1.85
C GLY A 93 -8.76 3.10 3.08
N GLN A 94 -9.38 2.32 3.98
CA GLN A 94 -8.75 1.78 5.18
C GLN A 94 -7.56 0.87 4.84
N ARG A 95 -7.70 -0.01 3.84
CA ARG A 95 -6.60 -0.87 3.37
C ARG A 95 -5.42 -0.05 2.87
N LYS A 96 -5.67 1.01 2.09
CA LYS A 96 -4.61 1.91 1.59
C LYS A 96 -3.88 2.63 2.72
N LEU A 97 -4.59 3.09 3.75
CA LEU A 97 -3.99 3.72 4.92
C LEU A 97 -3.11 2.75 5.71
N ARG A 98 -3.61 1.53 5.97
CA ARG A 98 -2.82 0.48 6.63
C ARG A 98 -1.56 0.12 5.86
N MET A 99 -1.65 -0.04 4.54
CA MET A 99 -0.48 -0.31 3.70
C MET A 99 0.56 0.81 3.79
N LYS A 100 0.13 2.08 3.77
CA LYS A 100 1.03 3.22 3.98
C LYS A 100 1.68 3.21 5.36
N GLN A 101 0.94 2.85 6.40
CA GLN A 101 1.47 2.79 7.76
C GLN A 101 2.54 1.69 7.90
N VAL A 102 2.29 0.52 7.31
CA VAL A 102 3.29 -0.57 7.26
C VAL A 102 4.51 -0.13 6.46
N GLN A 103 4.34 0.54 5.32
CA GLN A 103 5.44 1.06 4.51
C GLN A 103 6.31 2.05 5.29
N VAL A 104 5.68 3.00 6.02
CA VAL A 104 6.38 3.97 6.85
C VAL A 104 7.11 3.27 8.00
N GLY A 105 6.46 2.33 8.68
CA GLY A 105 7.08 1.55 9.75
C GLY A 105 8.31 0.77 9.27
N LEU A 106 8.21 0.13 8.11
CA LEU A 106 9.32 -0.57 7.47
C LEU A 106 10.45 0.39 7.11
N CYS A 107 10.12 1.55 6.53
CA CYS A 107 11.10 2.57 6.17
C CYS A 107 11.82 3.13 7.41
N LEU A 108 11.09 3.32 8.52
CA LEU A 108 11.64 3.81 9.78
C LEU A 108 12.60 2.79 10.42
N LEU A 109 12.25 1.50 10.37
CA LEU A 109 13.15 0.40 10.76
C LEU A 109 14.41 0.39 9.91
N VAL A 110 14.27 0.47 8.59
CA VAL A 110 15.42 0.49 7.66
C VAL A 110 16.32 1.71 7.93
N LEU A 111 15.76 2.89 8.15
CA LEU A 111 16.52 4.10 8.50
C LEU A 111 17.30 3.93 9.81
N SER A 112 16.69 3.33 10.83
CA SER A 112 17.37 3.09 12.11
C SER A 112 18.55 2.12 11.97
N LEU A 113 18.42 1.08 11.15
CA LEU A 113 19.50 0.13 10.87
C LEU A 113 20.67 0.82 10.17
N ILE A 114 20.39 1.55 9.08
CA ILE A 114 21.41 2.26 8.30
C ILE A 114 22.11 3.31 9.17
N SER A 115 21.37 4.05 10.00
CA SER A 115 21.96 5.04 10.91
C SER A 115 22.92 4.41 11.92
N GLY A 116 22.60 3.21 12.42
CA GLY A 116 23.49 2.45 13.31
C GLY A 116 24.78 2.03 12.61
N GLU A 117 24.68 1.52 11.38
CA GLU A 117 25.86 1.16 10.57
C GLU A 117 26.75 2.38 10.32
N ILE A 118 26.17 3.52 9.92
CA ILE A 118 26.91 4.77 9.70
C ILE A 118 27.65 5.23 10.96
N SER A 119 27.02 5.17 12.14
CA SER A 119 27.65 5.54 13.41
C SER A 119 28.87 4.66 13.69
N SER A 120 28.77 3.35 13.45
CA SER A 120 29.92 2.45 13.65
C SER A 120 31.10 2.79 12.75
N TYR A 121 30.84 3.20 11.51
CA TYR A 121 31.88 3.64 10.58
C TYR A 121 32.47 4.97 11.01
N GLN A 122 31.66 5.92 11.50
CA GLN A 122 32.14 7.20 12.02
C GLN A 122 33.08 6.99 13.20
N ASP A 123 32.70 6.16 14.17
CA ASP A 123 33.54 5.84 15.34
C ASP A 123 34.86 5.20 14.92
N ALA A 124 34.83 4.26 13.97
CA ALA A 124 36.04 3.61 13.46
C ALA A 124 36.99 4.61 12.77
N ILE A 125 36.45 5.55 11.99
CA ILE A 125 37.24 6.59 11.33
C ILE A 125 37.85 7.55 12.36
N GLU A 126 37.08 7.98 13.36
CA GLU A 126 37.56 8.88 14.41
C GLU A 126 38.68 8.25 15.23
N ILE A 127 38.55 6.96 15.57
CA ILE A 127 39.58 6.19 16.27
C ILE A 127 40.87 6.13 15.43
N GLU A 128 40.77 5.84 14.14
CA GLU A 128 41.94 5.72 13.26
C GLU A 128 42.64 7.06 13.05
N LEU A 129 41.88 8.15 12.94
CA LEU A 129 42.41 9.51 12.87
C LEU A 129 43.12 9.93 14.17
N GLU A 130 42.58 9.56 15.34
CA GLU A 130 43.20 9.84 16.64
C GLU A 130 44.50 9.03 16.82
N ASN A 131 44.54 7.79 16.33
CA ASN A 131 45.75 6.96 16.34
C ASN A 131 46.85 7.49 15.41
N SER A 132 46.48 8.12 14.30
CA SER A 132 47.39 8.71 13.33
C SER A 132 47.87 10.11 13.72
N ARG A 133 47.32 10.72 14.78
CA ARG A 133 47.80 12.02 15.29
C ARG A 133 49.24 11.89 15.79
N PRO A 134 50.16 12.77 15.36
CA PRO A 134 51.52 12.75 15.86
C PRO A 134 51.53 13.10 17.35
N LYS A 135 51.90 12.15 18.21
CA LYS A 135 52.17 12.41 19.63
C LYS A 135 53.38 13.33 19.71
N ALA A 136 53.12 14.62 19.88
CA ALA A 136 54.14 15.62 20.14
C ALA A 136 54.93 15.20 21.40
N LYS A 137 56.16 14.72 21.21
CA LYS A 137 57.15 14.68 22.27
C LYS A 137 57.44 16.14 22.65
N GLY A 138 57.18 16.48 23.89
CA GLY A 138 57.25 17.85 24.38
C GLY A 138 58.57 18.56 24.02
N ALA A 139 58.43 19.74 23.43
CA ALA A 139 59.33 20.86 23.61
C ALA A 139 58.50 22.14 23.38
N LEU A 140 58.17 22.80 24.48
CA LEU A 140 57.47 24.07 24.51
C LEU A 140 58.37 25.15 23.87
N LEU A 141 58.12 25.52 22.62
CA LEU A 141 58.61 26.78 22.06
C LEU A 141 57.41 27.73 21.95
N ARG A 142 57.43 28.76 22.81
CA ARG A 142 56.50 29.90 22.71
C ARG A 142 56.63 30.52 21.31
N PRO A 143 55.53 30.81 20.60
CA PRO A 143 55.63 31.58 19.37
C PRO A 143 55.99 33.02 19.73
N GLY A 144 57.18 33.45 19.31
CA GLY A 144 57.58 34.86 19.32
C GLY A 144 56.77 35.66 18.30
N PRO A 145 56.57 36.97 18.51
CA PRO A 145 55.77 37.80 17.62
C PRO A 145 56.55 38.07 16.34
N GLY A 146 56.12 37.45 15.24
CA GLY A 146 56.60 37.82 13.91
C GLY A 146 56.60 36.66 12.92
N LEU A 147 55.98 36.94 11.77
CA LEU A 147 56.21 36.26 10.49
C LEU A 147 55.29 35.08 10.13
N TRP A 148 53.98 35.30 10.12
CA TRP A 148 53.16 34.83 8.99
C TRP A 148 52.61 36.06 8.26
N ALA A 149 53.44 36.54 7.33
CA ALA A 149 53.04 37.51 6.33
C ALA A 149 52.19 36.80 5.26
N GLY A 150 51.03 37.37 4.95
CA GLY A 150 50.40 37.23 3.63
C GLY A 150 49.35 36.13 3.44
N ALA A 151 48.15 36.37 3.94
CA ALA A 151 46.92 35.95 3.22
C ALA A 151 46.11 37.23 2.93
N PRO A 152 45.61 37.44 1.71
CA PRO A 152 44.89 38.66 1.36
C PRO A 152 43.59 38.74 2.17
N ARG A 153 43.42 39.88 2.83
CA ARG A 153 42.24 40.24 3.60
C ARG A 153 41.35 41.02 2.65
N ASP A 154 40.25 40.42 2.20
CA ASP A 154 39.24 41.16 1.43
C ASP A 154 38.23 41.78 2.40
N GLU A 155 37.96 43.06 2.20
CA GLU A 155 37.07 43.87 3.03
C GLU A 155 35.62 43.65 2.61
N ARG A 156 34.90 42.81 3.37
CA ARG A 156 33.47 42.89 3.70
C ARG A 156 33.14 41.69 4.59
N GLY A 157 32.69 41.98 5.82
CA GLY A 157 32.56 41.00 6.90
C GLY A 157 31.55 39.87 6.65
N GLY A 158 31.87 38.70 7.22
CA GLY A 158 31.00 37.54 7.40
C GLY A 158 31.56 36.26 6.76
N PRO A 159 31.57 35.10 7.46
CA PRO A 159 31.83 33.83 6.79
C PRO A 159 30.71 33.59 5.77
N ALA A 160 31.11 33.31 4.53
CA ALA A 160 30.22 32.91 3.46
C ALA A 160 29.44 31.67 3.90
N LEU A 161 28.15 31.85 4.19
CA LEU A 161 27.16 30.79 4.15
C LEU A 161 27.28 30.15 2.76
N LEU A 162 27.90 28.97 2.69
CA LEU A 162 27.66 28.06 1.58
C LEU A 162 26.17 27.81 1.59
N SER A 163 25.47 28.49 0.69
CA SER A 163 24.07 28.28 0.38
C SER A 163 23.92 26.90 -0.26
N GLY A 164 24.06 25.86 0.56
CA GLY A 164 23.33 24.63 0.35
C GLY A 164 21.90 24.93 0.76
N ARG A 165 21.02 25.15 -0.23
CA ARG A 165 19.57 25.19 0.04
C ARG A 165 19.22 23.95 0.85
N ILE A 166 18.78 24.17 2.09
CA ILE A 166 17.88 23.22 2.75
C ILE A 166 16.63 23.23 1.88
N VAL A 167 16.48 22.19 1.07
CA VAL A 167 15.26 21.92 0.30
C VAL A 167 14.16 21.72 1.34
N SER A 168 13.22 22.67 1.39
CA SER A 168 12.05 22.52 2.25
C SER A 168 11.26 21.28 1.80
N PRO A 169 10.52 20.59 2.68
CA PRO A 169 9.74 19.38 2.34
C PRO A 169 8.69 19.56 1.21
N HIS A 170 8.54 20.76 0.68
CA HIS A 170 7.61 21.14 -0.38
C HIS A 170 8.21 21.16 -1.81
N ASP A 171 9.52 20.95 -1.97
CA ASP A 171 10.20 20.99 -3.29
C ASP A 171 10.49 19.59 -3.87
N PHE A 172 9.62 18.61 -3.62
CA PHE A 172 9.60 17.37 -4.40
C PHE A 172 8.77 17.58 -5.67
N PRO A 173 9.34 17.44 -6.88
CA PRO A 173 8.54 17.39 -8.09
C PRO A 173 7.60 16.18 -7.98
N ALA A 174 6.31 16.41 -8.22
CA ALA A 174 5.33 15.35 -8.40
C ALA A 174 5.86 14.39 -9.48
N HIS A 175 6.40 13.26 -9.04
CA HIS A 175 6.82 12.20 -9.94
C HIS A 175 5.60 11.75 -10.72
N ARG A 176 5.63 12.10 -12.01
CA ARG A 176 4.81 11.54 -13.07
C ARG A 176 4.66 10.04 -12.84
N GLU A 177 3.41 9.61 -12.97
CA GLU A 177 2.98 8.24 -13.24
C GLU A 177 4.00 7.53 -14.13
N LEU A 178 4.79 6.65 -13.53
CA LEU A 178 5.32 5.52 -14.25
C LEU A 178 4.26 4.43 -14.14
N ASP A 179 3.37 4.43 -15.13
CA ASP A 179 2.57 3.27 -15.52
C ASP A 179 3.54 2.15 -15.93
N GLY A 180 4.10 1.51 -14.92
CA GLY A 180 4.85 0.27 -14.99
C GLY A 180 3.87 -0.88 -15.00
N PHE A 181 3.38 -1.16 -16.21
CA PHE A 181 2.79 -2.42 -16.62
C PHE A 181 3.56 -3.62 -16.04
N LEU A 182 2.82 -4.70 -15.70
CA LEU A 182 3.21 -6.10 -15.42
C LEU A 182 3.05 -6.56 -13.95
N PRO A 183 2.65 -7.83 -13.71
CA PRO A 183 1.59 -8.58 -14.36
C PRO A 183 0.61 -9.18 -13.32
N LEU A 184 -0.67 -8.79 -13.40
CA LEU A 184 -1.78 -9.46 -12.70
C LEU A 184 -2.16 -10.76 -13.44
N GLU A 185 -1.19 -11.62 -13.71
CA GLU A 185 -1.39 -12.92 -14.35
C GLU A 185 -0.52 -13.95 -13.64
N LYS A 186 -0.98 -14.39 -12.46
CA LYS A 186 -0.62 -15.71 -11.87
C LYS A 186 -1.54 -16.16 -10.72
N HIS A 187 -2.73 -15.57 -10.55
CA HIS A 187 -3.74 -16.09 -9.62
C HIS A 187 -5.15 -16.26 -10.21
N LEU A 188 -5.34 -15.98 -11.50
CA LEU A 188 -6.60 -16.18 -12.22
C LEU A 188 -6.81 -17.63 -12.74
N ARG A 189 -6.17 -18.61 -12.09
CA ARG A 189 -6.57 -20.03 -12.13
C ARG A 189 -7.01 -20.55 -10.75
N ARG A 190 -7.60 -19.69 -9.92
CA ARG A 190 -8.23 -20.09 -8.64
C ARG A 190 -9.64 -19.56 -8.46
N CYS A 191 -10.27 -19.00 -9.50
CA CYS A 191 -11.69 -18.68 -9.48
C CYS A 191 -12.60 -19.88 -9.80
N ASP A 192 -12.05 -21.10 -9.85
CA ASP A 192 -12.81 -22.28 -9.48
C ASP A 192 -12.95 -22.26 -7.96
N ILE A 193 -13.98 -21.58 -7.47
CA ILE A 193 -14.45 -21.65 -6.09
C ILE A 193 -14.45 -23.15 -5.71
N PRO A 194 -13.57 -23.62 -4.81
CA PRO A 194 -13.62 -25.00 -4.37
C PRO A 194 -14.86 -25.12 -3.48
N VAL A 195 -15.93 -25.71 -4.03
CA VAL A 195 -17.03 -26.19 -3.21
C VAL A 195 -16.49 -27.43 -2.51
N SER A 196 -16.10 -27.27 -1.25
CA SER A 196 -15.87 -28.37 -0.33
C SER A 196 -17.20 -29.11 -0.17
N LEU A 197 -17.49 -30.07 -1.04
CA LEU A 197 -18.52 -31.08 -0.78
C LEU A 197 -18.00 -31.95 0.36
N GLY A 198 -18.42 -31.63 1.58
CA GLY A 198 -18.42 -32.56 2.69
C GLY A 198 -19.62 -33.49 2.54
N ALA A 199 -19.33 -34.79 2.42
CA ALA A 199 -20.28 -35.90 2.46
C ALA A 199 -20.91 -36.06 3.86
#